data_AF-A0A951PU37-F1
#
_entry.id   AF-A0A951PU37-F1
#
_cell.length_a   1.000
_cell.length_b   1.000
_cell.length_c   1.000
_cell.angle_alpha   90.00
_cell.angle_beta   90.00
_cell.angle_gamma   90.00
#
_symmetry.space_group_name_H-M   'P 1'
#
loop_
_entity.id
_entity.type
_entity.pdbx_description
1 polymer ?
#
loop_
_entity_poly.entity_id
_entity_poly.type
_entity_poly.pdbx_seq_one_letter_code
_entity_poly.pdbx_strand_id
1 'polypeptide(L)'
;MPRKQPTRLCPKDVATHAYQWNRAELEEMRAIIDALMEASQPEPQTKAVPAGNRQSRGTRGGGYFEEKMINGCGPYRYLRFWVSGKRKSVYVGKIE
;
A
#
# COMPACT_ATOMS: atom_id res chain seq x y z
N MET A 1 -2.82 -23.61 -19.35
CA MET A 1 -1.52 -23.50 -18.65
C MET A 1 -1.80 -23.13 -17.19
N PRO A 2 -1.41 -23.96 -16.20
CA PRO A 2 -1.59 -23.64 -14.80
C PRO A 2 -0.72 -22.43 -14.44
N ARG A 3 -1.34 -21.33 -13.98
CA ARG A 3 -0.60 -20.17 -13.48
C ARG A 3 0.08 -20.58 -12.17
N LYS A 4 1.41 -20.61 -12.14
CA LYS A 4 2.18 -20.72 -10.89
C LYS A 4 1.71 -19.57 -9.99
N GLN A 5 1.03 -19.89 -8.90
CA GLN A 5 0.75 -18.88 -7.88
C GLN A 5 2.10 -18.35 -7.39
N PRO A 6 2.28 -17.02 -7.27
CA PRO A 6 3.51 -16.50 -6.68
C PRO A 6 3.65 -17.11 -5.29
N THR A 7 4.77 -17.79 -5.05
CA THR A 7 5.14 -18.31 -3.75
C THR A 7 4.95 -17.21 -2.72
N ARG A 8 4.09 -17.45 -1.72
CA ARG A 8 3.95 -16.53 -0.59
C ARG A 8 5.32 -16.43 0.06
N LEU A 9 5.99 -15.28 -0.10
CA LEU A 9 7.23 -14.99 0.61
C LEU A 9 6.92 -14.99 2.10
N CYS A 10 7.72 -15.71 2.89
CA CYS A 10 7.53 -15.65 4.33
C CYS A 10 8.10 -14.32 4.86
N PRO A 11 7.56 -13.76 5.95
CA PRO A 11 8.08 -12.51 6.51
C PRO A 11 9.58 -12.56 6.83
N LYS A 12 10.12 -13.74 7.18
CA LYS A 12 11.55 -13.92 7.45
C LYS A 12 12.42 -13.79 6.19
N ASP A 13 11.92 -14.24 5.04
CA ASP A 13 12.62 -14.10 3.75
C ASP A 13 12.70 -12.62 3.38
N VAL A 14 11.59 -11.88 3.57
CA VAL A 14 11.56 -10.43 3.34
C VAL A 14 12.56 -9.70 4.24
N ALA A 15 12.62 -10.06 5.52
CA ALA A 15 13.60 -9.47 6.45
C ALA A 15 15.05 -9.80 6.06
N THR A 16 15.31 -11.01 5.58
CA THR A 16 16.65 -11.43 5.12
C THR A 16 17.09 -10.62 3.91
N HIS A 17 16.18 -10.39 2.94
CA HIS A 17 16.47 -9.52 1.80
C HIS A 17 16.60 -8.04 2.19
N ALA A 18 15.76 -7.56 3.12
CA ALA A 18 15.78 -6.19 3.59
C ALA A 18 17.04 -5.85 4.42
N TYR A 19 17.79 -6.83 4.92
CA TYR A 19 19.02 -6.59 5.67
C TYR A 19 20.08 -5.79 4.89
N GLN A 20 20.10 -5.91 3.56
CA GLN A 20 21.05 -5.21 2.70
C GLN A 20 20.60 -3.79 2.33
N TRP A 21 19.37 -3.41 2.71
CA TRP A 21 18.80 -2.12 2.36
C TRP A 21 19.35 -0.99 3.21
N ASN A 22 19.37 0.20 2.64
CA ASN A 22 19.72 1.41 3.35
C ASN A 22 18.55 1.88 4.25
N ARG A 23 18.82 2.85 5.12
CA ARG A 23 17.82 3.38 6.06
C ARG A 23 16.56 3.91 5.37
N ALA A 24 16.70 4.58 4.23
CA ALA A 24 15.58 5.18 3.52
C ALA A 24 14.65 4.10 2.91
N GLU A 25 15.24 3.01 2.39
CA GLU A 25 14.50 1.85 1.88
C GLU A 25 13.75 1.12 3.01
N LEU A 26 14.38 0.96 4.18
CA LEU A 26 13.72 0.39 5.36
C LEU A 26 12.58 1.27 5.87
N GLU A 27 12.75 2.59 5.88
CA GLU A 27 11.70 3.54 6.25
C GLU A 27 10.54 3.52 5.25
N GLU A 28 10.83 3.36 3.95
CA GLU A 28 9.80 3.17 2.94
C GLU A 28 9.03 1.85 3.14
N MET A 29 9.73 0.75 3.40
CA MET A 29 9.08 -0.54 3.67
C MET A 29 8.19 -0.48 4.91
N ARG A 30 8.66 0.19 5.97
CA ARG A 30 7.85 0.44 7.16
C ARG A 30 6.59 1.22 6.83
N ALA A 31 6.69 2.31 6.05
CA ALA A 31 5.54 3.09 5.64
C ALA A 31 4.53 2.28 4.81
N ILE A 32 5.01 1.38 3.94
CA ILE A 32 4.16 0.46 3.18
C ILE A 32 3.41 -0.50 4.11
N ILE A 33 4.11 -1.11 5.08
CA ILE A 33 3.51 -2.05 6.03
C ILE A 33 2.48 -1.34 6.92
N ASP A 34 2.79 -0.16 7.44
CA ASP A 34 1.87 0.65 8.24
C ASP A 34 0.61 1.01 7.44
N ALA A 35 0.78 1.44 6.18
CA ALA A 35 -0.32 1.73 5.27
C ALA A 35 -1.17 0.49 4.94
N LEU A 36 -0.57 -0.69 4.81
CA LEU A 36 -1.30 -1.95 4.60
C LEU A 36 -2.12 -2.32 5.84
N MET A 37 -1.54 -2.19 7.03
CA MET A 37 -2.25 -2.48 8.28
C MET A 37 -3.45 -1.55 8.44
N GLU A 38 -3.29 -0.26 8.22
CA GLU A 38 -4.38 0.72 8.29
C GLU A 38 -5.46 0.46 7.24
N ALA A 39 -5.09 0.23 5.98
CA ALA A 39 -6.07 -0.06 4.91
C ALA A 39 -6.78 -1.41 5.10
N SER A 40 -6.20 -2.35 5.87
CA SER A 40 -6.80 -3.65 6.19
C SER A 40 -7.76 -3.61 7.37
N GLN A 41 -7.70 -2.59 8.22
CA GLN A 41 -8.66 -2.43 9.30
C GLN A 41 -10.01 -2.03 8.69
N PRO A 42 -11.10 -2.77 9.01
CA PRO A 42 -12.44 -2.37 8.59
C PRO A 42 -12.86 -1.16 9.42
N GLU A 43 -12.49 0.03 8.98
CA GLU A 43 -13.07 1.26 9.50
C GLU A 43 -14.59 1.25 9.21
N PRO A 44 -15.46 1.57 10.19
CA PRO A 44 -16.89 1.69 9.95
C PRO A 44 -17.11 2.82 8.94
N GLN A 45 -17.77 2.47 7.83
CA GLN A 45 -18.11 3.35 6.71
C GLN A 45 -18.57 4.73 7.19
N THR A 46 -17.66 5.68 7.25
CA THR A 46 -18.01 7.09 7.42
C THR A 46 -17.43 7.88 6.27
N LYS A 47 -18.22 7.85 5.20
CA LYS A 47 -18.45 8.91 4.23
C LYS A 47 -17.23 9.47 3.50
N ALA A 48 -17.28 9.31 2.19
CA ALA A 48 -16.66 10.17 1.20
C ALA A 48 -16.50 11.62 1.69
N VAL A 49 -15.26 12.08 1.81
CA VAL A 49 -14.93 13.49 1.87
C VAL A 49 -14.12 13.81 0.61
N PRO A 50 -14.53 14.80 -0.21
CA PRO A 50 -13.85 15.14 -1.44
C PRO A 50 -12.48 15.75 -1.15
N ALA A 51 -11.65 15.79 -2.19
CA ALA A 51 -10.32 16.41 -2.22
C ALA A 51 -10.27 17.73 -1.42
N GLY A 52 -9.65 17.68 -0.25
CA GLY A 52 -9.59 18.81 0.66
C GLY A 52 -8.58 18.59 1.76
N ASN A 53 -7.33 18.97 1.48
CA ASN A 53 -6.29 19.39 2.41
C ASN A 53 -6.41 18.87 3.87
N ARG A 54 -6.22 17.57 4.10
CA ARG A 54 -5.99 17.05 5.46
C ARG A 54 -4.48 17.08 5.72
N GLN A 55 -3.98 18.25 6.09
CA GLN A 55 -2.73 18.38 6.85
C GLN A 55 -2.97 17.79 8.26
N SER A 56 -3.13 16.47 8.33
CA SER A 56 -3.00 15.75 9.60
C SER A 56 -1.51 15.70 9.93
N ARG A 57 -1.06 16.68 10.72
CA ARG A 57 0.23 16.64 11.43
C ARG A 57 0.17 15.59 12.55
N GLY A 58 0.02 14.33 12.18
CA GLY A 58 0.14 13.18 13.05
C GLY A 58 1.01 12.15 12.36
N THR A 59 1.97 11.61 13.09
CA THR A 59 3.02 10.66 12.66
C THR A 59 2.48 9.28 12.24
N ARG A 60 1.35 9.24 11.53
CA ARG A 60 0.71 8.04 10.97
C ARG A 60 0.39 8.33 9.51
N GLY A 61 1.20 7.78 8.61
CA GLY A 61 1.02 7.91 7.17
C GLY A 61 -0.22 7.15 6.73
N GLY A 62 -1.34 7.87 6.58
CA GLY A 62 -2.61 7.29 6.15
C GLY A 62 -2.50 6.55 4.81
N GLY A 63 -2.91 5.27 4.81
CA GLY A 63 -2.97 4.41 3.64
C GLY A 63 -4.40 3.98 3.27
N TYR A 64 -4.74 3.91 1.98
CA TYR A 64 -6.02 3.34 1.52
C TYR A 64 -5.88 2.58 0.20
N PHE A 65 -6.81 1.66 -0.07
CA PHE A 65 -6.91 0.99 -1.36
C PHE A 65 -7.68 1.82 -2.38
N GLU A 66 -7.12 1.95 -3.57
CA GLU A 66 -7.76 2.58 -4.72
C GLU A 66 -7.87 1.59 -5.88
N GLU A 67 -9.06 1.53 -6.47
CA GLU A 67 -9.34 0.69 -7.62
C GLU A 67 -9.30 1.52 -8.89
N LYS A 68 -8.55 1.06 -9.89
CA LYS A 68 -8.35 1.77 -11.15
C LYS A 68 -8.55 0.85 -12.35
N MET A 69 -9.31 1.34 -13.32
CA MET A 69 -9.37 0.77 -14.67
C MET A 69 -8.27 1.41 -15.54
N ILE A 70 -7.54 0.61 -16.30
CA ILE A 70 -6.49 1.08 -17.21
C ILE A 70 -6.78 0.50 -18.60
N ASN A 71 -7.07 1.36 -19.58
CA ASN A 71 -7.39 1.00 -20.96
C ASN A 71 -8.52 -0.03 -21.10
N GLY A 72 -9.57 0.09 -20.29
CA GLY A 72 -10.69 -0.86 -20.29
C GLY A 72 -10.40 -2.20 -19.57
N CYS A 73 -9.18 -2.40 -19.07
CA CYS A 73 -8.79 -3.56 -18.28
C CYS A 73 -8.78 -3.20 -16.79
N GLY A 74 -9.35 -4.07 -15.94
CA GLY A 74 -9.38 -3.88 -14.49
C GLY A 74 -10.61 -4.56 -13.85
N PRO A 75 -10.93 -4.27 -12.57
CA PRO A 75 -10.29 -3.27 -11.71
C PRO A 75 -8.94 -3.72 -11.16
N TYR A 76 -7.96 -2.81 -11.14
CA TYR A 76 -6.66 -3.01 -10.49
C TYR A 76 -6.63 -2.30 -9.13
N ARG A 77 -6.21 -3.01 -8.09
CA ARG A 77 -6.07 -2.47 -6.73
C ARG A 77 -4.66 -1.94 -6.50
N TYR A 78 -4.59 -0.70 -6.03
CA TYR A 78 -3.37 -0.03 -5.61
C TYR A 78 -3.50 0.39 -4.14
N LEU A 79 -2.44 0.22 -3.36
CA LEU A 79 -2.29 0.88 -2.07
C LEU A 79 -1.73 2.29 -2.30
N ARG A 80 -2.44 3.33 -1.86
CA ARG A 80 -1.95 4.71 -1.86
C ARG A 80 -1.59 5.14 -0.45
N PHE A 81 -0.42 5.75 -0.31
CA PHE A 81 0.09 6.23 0.97
C PHE A 81 1.04 7.41 0.78
N TRP A 82 1.36 8.09 1.88
CA TRP A 82 2.31 9.19 1.92
C TRP A 82 3.58 8.76 2.64
N VAL A 83 4.73 9.01 2.02
CA VAL A 83 6.04 8.83 2.65
C VAL A 83 6.92 10.02 2.29
N SER A 84 7.56 10.61 3.30
CA SER A 84 8.47 11.76 3.14
C SER A 84 7.86 12.91 2.32
N GLY A 85 6.57 13.21 2.55
CA GLY A 85 5.84 14.28 1.87
C GLY A 85 5.45 14.01 0.41
N LYS A 86 5.72 12.80 -0.11
CA LYS A 86 5.35 12.39 -1.47
C LYS A 86 4.26 11.32 -1.43
N ARG A 87 3.30 11.42 -2.35
CA ARG A 87 2.28 10.39 -2.56
C ARG A 87 2.88 9.26 -3.39
N LYS A 88 2.85 8.03 -2.85
CA LYS A 88 3.29 6.82 -3.55
C LYS A 88 2.11 5.86 -3.73
N SER A 89 2.26 4.94 -4.68
CA SER A 89 1.29 3.89 -4.94
C SER A 89 1.99 2.57 -5.19
N VAL A 90 1.53 1.50 -4.55
CA VAL A 90 1.99 0.13 -4.77
C VAL A 90 0.87 -0.68 -5.40
N TYR A 91 1.15 -1.36 -6.51
CA TYR A 91 0.20 -2.28 -7.13
C TYR A 91 0.04 -3.53 -6.25
N VAL A 92 -1.20 -3.83 -5.86
CA VAL A 92 -1.52 -4.96 -4.97
C VAL A 92 -1.97 -6.17 -5.79
N GLY A 93 -2.72 -5.93 -6.87
CA GLY A 93 -3.22 -6.98 -7.73
C GLY A 93 -4.42 -6.57 -8.57
N LYS A 94 -4.88 -7.48 -9.41
CA LYS A 94 -6.16 -7.34 -10.12
C LYS A 94 -7.26 -7.88 -9.21
N ILE A 95 -8.38 -7.16 -9.15
CA ILE A 95 -9.60 -7.62 -8.52
C ILE A 95 -10.36 -8.42 -9.59
N GLU A 96 -10.67 -9.67 -9.25
CA GLU A 96 -11.51 -10.56 -10.05
C GLU A 96 -12.94 -10.54 -9.52
#